data_AF-A0A838WJ34-F1
#
_entry.id   AF-A0A838WJ34-F1
#
_cell.length_a   1.000
_cell.length_b   1.000
_cell.length_c   1.000
_cell.angle_alpha   90.00
_cell.angle_beta   90.00
_cell.angle_gamma   90.00
#
_symmetry.space_group_name_H-M   'P 1'
#
loop_
_entity.id
_entity.type
_entity.pdbx_description
1 polymer ?
#
loop_
_entity_poly.entity_id
_entity_poly.type
_entity_poly.pdbx_seq_one_letter_code
_entity_poly.pdbx_strand_id
1 'polypeptide(L)'
;MSLEVNISFRVEGSFTEGFTMTPMIPQQGSQEFRELGSRIRLPACPVLPNLYNECRNFTDEYTRRIEGVPDQTTTVNEREKWTRTQTNLNRSFLDWIRNANFEVIINEIITRIFNKRLTDTSV
;
A
#
# COMPACT_ATOMS: atom_id res chain seq x y z
N MET A 1 -7.80 1.48 -29.28
CA MET A 1 -8.82 1.33 -28.22
C MET A 1 -8.10 0.82 -26.97
N SER A 2 -7.85 1.66 -25.97
CA SER A 2 -7.30 1.24 -24.68
C SER A 2 -8.44 0.65 -23.85
N LEU A 3 -8.21 -0.51 -23.24
CA LEU A 3 -9.18 -1.15 -22.36
C LEU A 3 -8.75 -0.81 -20.93
N GLU A 4 -9.49 0.07 -20.28
CA GLU A 4 -9.29 0.35 -18.85
C GLU A 4 -10.00 -0.73 -18.04
N VAL A 5 -9.24 -1.47 -17.25
CA VAL A 5 -9.78 -2.47 -16.33
C VAL A 5 -9.57 -1.98 -14.91
N ASN A 6 -10.68 -1.62 -14.26
CA ASN A 6 -10.66 -1.22 -12.86
C ASN A 6 -10.58 -2.48 -11.98
N ILE A 7 -9.54 -2.54 -11.15
CA ILE A 7 -9.29 -3.63 -10.22
C ILE A 7 -9.28 -3.04 -8.81
N SER A 8 -10.09 -3.62 -7.95
CA SER A 8 -10.15 -3.28 -6.53
C SER A 8 -9.58 -4.42 -5.71
N PHE A 9 -9.14 -4.14 -4.48
CA PHE A 9 -8.66 -5.17 -3.57
C PHE A 9 -9.42 -5.09 -2.26
N ARG A 10 -10.00 -6.20 -1.80
CA ARG A 10 -10.38 -6.36 -0.40
C ARG A 10 -9.14 -6.74 0.38
N VAL A 11 -8.87 -6.01 1.46
CA VAL A 11 -7.67 -6.20 2.27
C VAL A 11 -8.07 -6.55 3.69
N GLU A 12 -7.57 -7.66 4.19
CA GLU A 12 -7.84 -8.17 5.54
C GLU A 12 -6.51 -8.47 6.25
N GLY A 13 -6.36 -8.02 7.50
CA GLY A 13 -5.20 -8.30 8.32
C GLY A 13 -4.59 -7.05 8.96
N SER A 14 -3.32 -7.16 9.33
CA SER A 14 -2.61 -6.14 10.09
C SER A 14 -1.12 -6.15 9.75
N PHE A 15 -0.40 -5.09 10.13
CA PHE A 15 1.06 -5.08 10.00
C PHE A 15 1.76 -6.10 10.89
N THR A 16 1.13 -6.54 11.98
CA THR A 16 1.71 -7.54 12.89
C THR A 16 1.51 -8.97 12.39
N GLU A 17 0.42 -9.24 11.68
CA GLU A 17 0.07 -10.60 11.23
C GLU A 17 0.28 -10.79 9.71
N GLY A 18 0.44 -9.70 8.97
CA GLY A 18 0.42 -9.66 7.50
C GLY A 18 -1.00 -9.46 6.96
N PHE A 19 -1.09 -9.13 5.68
CA PHE A 19 -2.37 -8.89 5.00
C PHE A 19 -2.65 -9.94 3.94
N THR A 20 -3.91 -10.31 3.83
CA THR A 20 -4.47 -11.01 2.68
C THR A 20 -5.16 -9.98 1.81
N MET A 21 -4.75 -9.89 0.55
CA MET A 21 -5.40 -9.04 -0.44
C MET A 21 -6.11 -9.94 -1.45
N THR A 22 -7.41 -9.72 -1.62
CA THR A 22 -8.23 -10.44 -2.59
C THR A 22 -8.56 -9.48 -3.74
N PRO A 23 -8.05 -9.74 -4.96
CA PRO A 23 -8.35 -8.90 -6.11
C PRO A 23 -9.81 -9.08 -6.53
N MET A 24 -10.44 -7.99 -6.96
CA MET A 24 -11.86 -7.91 -7.24
C MET A 24 -12.10 -7.07 -8.49
N ILE A 25 -13.04 -7.50 -9.35
CA ILE A 25 -13.47 -6.73 -10.53
C ILE A 25 -14.95 -6.36 -10.36
N PRO A 26 -15.36 -5.11 -10.66
CA PRO A 26 -16.76 -4.73 -10.67
C PRO A 26 -17.52 -5.51 -11.75
N GLN A 27 -18.67 -6.08 -11.39
CA GLN A 27 -19.56 -6.68 -12.38
C GLN A 27 -20.28 -5.58 -13.16
N GLN A 28 -20.23 -5.63 -14.50
CA GLN A 28 -20.88 -4.63 -15.34
C GLN A 28 -22.37 -4.52 -15.01
N GLY A 29 -22.84 -3.29 -14.78
CA GLY A 29 -24.25 -3.01 -14.48
C GLY A 29 -24.68 -3.28 -13.03
N SER A 30 -23.75 -3.57 -12.10
CA SER A 30 -24.06 -3.75 -10.67
C SER A 30 -23.03 -3.07 -9.77
N GLN A 31 -23.38 -2.89 -8.50
CA GLN A 31 -22.43 -2.50 -7.44
C GLN A 31 -21.67 -3.70 -6.86
N GLU A 32 -21.91 -4.90 -7.38
CA GLU A 32 -21.27 -6.12 -6.88
C GLU A 32 -19.88 -6.31 -7.47
N PHE A 33 -19.00 -6.84 -6.63
CA PHE A 33 -17.62 -7.12 -6.99
C PHE A 33 -17.39 -8.64 -6.98
N ARG A 34 -16.73 -9.15 -8.02
CA ARG A 34 -16.37 -10.56 -8.12
C ARG A 34 -14.91 -10.77 -7.77
N GLU A 35 -14.62 -11.74 -6.89
CA GLU A 35 -13.27 -12.13 -6.53
C GLU A 35 -12.53 -12.78 -7.72
N LEU A 36 -11.27 -12.39 -7.87
CA LEU A 36 -10.27 -13.06 -8.70
C LEU A 36 -9.60 -14.12 -7.81
N GLY A 37 -9.54 -15.36 -8.31
CA GLY A 37 -9.34 -16.55 -7.49
C GLY A 37 -8.03 -16.59 -6.69
N SER A 38 -6.97 -15.90 -7.12
CA SER A 38 -5.72 -15.86 -6.37
C SER A 38 -5.66 -14.71 -5.36
N ARG A 39 -5.41 -15.08 -4.11
CA ARG A 39 -5.14 -14.15 -3.00
C ARG A 39 -3.66 -13.82 -2.94
N ILE A 40 -3.34 -12.56 -2.67
CA ILE A 40 -1.98 -12.09 -2.40
C ILE A 40 -1.77 -12.14 -0.90
N ARG A 41 -0.61 -12.64 -0.48
CA ARG A 41 -0.17 -12.49 0.90
C ARG A 41 0.94 -11.45 0.99
N LEU A 42 0.68 -10.40 1.76
CA LEU A 42 1.72 -9.52 2.28
C LEU A 42 2.22 -10.09 3.61
N PRO A 43 3.53 -10.25 3.80
CA PRO A 43 4.07 -10.73 5.06
C PRO A 43 3.82 -9.73 6.20
N ALA A 44 4.01 -10.14 7.44
CA ALA A 44 4.01 -9.21 8.57
C ALA A 44 5.17 -8.20 8.44
N CYS A 45 4.93 -6.97 8.86
CA CYS A 45 5.94 -5.93 9.02
C CYS A 45 5.63 -5.11 10.29
N PRO A 46 5.91 -5.65 11.48
CA PRO A 46 5.58 -5.00 12.75
C PRO A 46 6.39 -3.71 13.01
N VAL A 47 7.46 -3.48 12.24
CA VAL A 47 8.31 -2.29 12.35
C VAL A 47 7.62 -1.05 11.75
N LEU A 48 6.79 -1.21 10.72
CA LEU A 48 6.13 -0.10 10.02
C LEU A 48 5.22 0.74 10.93
N PRO A 49 4.32 0.14 11.76
CA PRO A 49 3.52 0.91 12.71
C PRO A 49 4.35 1.74 13.69
N ASN A 50 5.48 1.21 14.17
CA ASN A 50 6.36 1.92 15.10
C ASN A 50 6.99 3.14 14.43
N LEU A 51 7.58 2.96 13.24
CA LEU A 51 8.16 4.06 12.46
C LEU A 51 7.12 5.13 12.10
N TYR A 52 5.90 4.71 11.76
CA TYR A 52 4.80 5.62 11.48
C TYR A 52 4.42 6.44 12.73
N ASN A 53 4.27 5.79 13.88
CA ASN A 53 3.95 6.47 15.14
C ASN A 53 5.07 7.44 15.56
N GLU A 54 6.33 7.08 15.38
CA GLU A 54 7.46 7.98 15.62
C GLU A 54 7.41 9.23 14.72
N CYS A 55 7.14 9.06 13.42
CA CYS A 55 6.97 10.19 12.50
C CYS A 55 5.77 11.08 12.87
N ARG A 56 4.64 10.47 13.25
CA ARG A 56 3.43 11.18 13.66
C ARG A 56 3.67 12.03 14.91
N ASN A 57 4.22 11.42 15.96
CA ASN A 57 4.50 12.10 17.22
C ASN A 57 5.44 13.29 17.03
N PHE A 58 6.46 13.15 16.18
CA PHE A 58 7.35 14.26 15.85
C PHE A 58 6.61 15.39 15.14
N THR A 59 5.73 15.07 14.19
CA THR A 59 4.96 16.09 13.45
C THR A 59 4.04 16.86 14.40
N ASP A 60 3.33 16.15 15.28
CA ASP A 60 2.44 16.76 16.29
C ASP A 60 3.22 17.63 17.29
N GLU A 61 4.39 17.18 17.74
CA GLU A 61 5.27 17.93 18.65
C GLU A 61 5.89 19.16 17.98
N TYR A 62 6.35 19.03 16.74
CA TYR A 62 6.93 20.12 15.96
C TYR A 62 5.87 21.20 15.67
N THR A 63 4.65 20.83 15.30
CA THR A 63 3.54 21.78 15.11
C THR A 63 3.23 22.57 16.39
N ARG A 64 3.24 21.93 17.57
CA ARG A 64 3.06 22.62 18.86
C ARG A 64 4.21 23.56 19.22
N ARG A 65 5.45 23.22 18.86
CA ARG A 65 6.64 24.01 19.19
C ARG A 65 6.83 25.25 18.30
N ILE A 66 6.31 25.27 17.07
CA ILE A 66 6.36 26.47 16.21
C ILE A 66 5.60 27.65 16.86
N GLU A 67 4.64 27.38 17.75
CA GLU A 67 3.93 28.42 18.51
C GLU A 67 4.75 29.00 19.68
N GLY A 68 5.89 28.40 20.04
CA GLY A 68 6.81 28.87 21.08
C GLY A 68 8.25 28.88 20.58
N VAL A 69 8.74 30.07 20.19
CA VAL A 69 10.08 30.34 19.62
C VAL A 69 11.17 29.35 20.09
N PRO A 70 11.74 28.51 19.20
CA PRO A 70 12.69 27.48 19.61
C PRO A 70 14.15 27.89 19.43
N ASP A 71 14.97 27.45 20.38
CA ASP A 71 16.44 27.56 20.40
C ASP A 71 17.06 26.71 19.28
N GLN A 72 17.94 27.31 18.46
CA GLN A 72 18.32 26.80 17.13
C GLN A 72 19.09 25.47 17.12
N THR A 73 19.78 25.13 18.22
CA THR A 73 20.63 23.93 18.29
C THR A 73 19.82 22.65 18.52
N THR A 74 18.74 22.73 19.28
CA THR A 74 17.81 21.61 19.54
C THR A 74 17.05 21.25 18.26
N THR A 75 16.71 22.25 17.44
CA THR A 75 15.97 22.07 16.17
C THR A 75 16.75 21.30 15.09
N VAL A 76 18.09 21.36 15.05
CA VAL A 76 18.87 20.66 14.00
C VAL A 76 18.93 19.16 14.29
N ASN A 77 19.28 18.77 15.52
CA ASN A 77 19.39 17.36 15.90
C ASN A 77 18.03 16.64 15.83
N GLU A 78 16.96 17.33 16.22
CA GLU A 78 15.58 16.83 16.09
C GLU A 78 15.17 16.66 14.62
N ARG A 79 15.50 17.63 13.76
CA ARG A 79 15.23 17.55 12.31
C ARG A 79 16.00 16.43 11.62
N GLU A 80 17.27 16.20 11.99
CA GLU A 80 18.06 15.09 11.49
C GLU A 80 17.47 13.74 11.90
N LYS A 81 17.06 13.60 13.17
CA LYS A 81 16.35 12.41 13.67
C LYS A 81 15.07 12.14 12.88
N TRP A 82 14.23 13.15 12.67
CA TRP A 82 13.01 13.01 11.89
C TRP A 82 13.26 12.61 10.45
N THR A 83 14.22 13.25 9.78
CA THR A 83 14.59 12.94 8.39
C THR A 83 15.03 11.48 8.25
N ARG A 84 15.81 10.99 9.22
CA ARG A 84 16.22 9.59 9.29
C ARG A 84 15.03 8.66 9.52
N THR A 85 14.12 8.97 10.45
CA THR A 85 12.93 8.15 10.70
C THR A 85 12.03 8.08 9.46
N GLN A 86 11.80 9.19 8.76
CA GLN A 86 11.05 9.20 7.49
C GLN A 86 11.73 8.37 6.40
N THR A 87 13.05 8.48 6.26
CA THR A 87 13.82 7.68 5.30
C THR A 87 13.68 6.19 5.60
N ASN A 88 13.76 5.82 6.88
CA ASN A 88 13.58 4.44 7.32
C ASN A 88 12.16 3.92 7.11
N LEU A 89 11.14 4.76 7.33
CA LEU A 89 9.74 4.44 7.07
C LEU A 89 9.52 4.15 5.58
N ASN A 90 9.98 5.04 4.70
CA ASN A 90 9.86 4.88 3.25
C ASN A 90 10.59 3.63 2.77
N ARG A 91 11.83 3.40 3.22
CA ARG A 91 12.57 2.19 2.86
C ARG A 91 11.85 0.92 3.31
N SER A 92 11.43 0.87 4.57
CA SER A 92 10.73 -0.29 5.14
C SER A 92 9.42 -0.56 4.40
N PHE A 93 8.69 0.48 4.00
CA PHE A 93 7.45 0.34 3.22
C PHE A 93 7.71 -0.21 1.82
N LEU A 94 8.72 0.32 1.12
CA LEU A 94 9.08 -0.14 -0.22
C LEU A 94 9.61 -1.57 -0.22
N ASP A 95 10.42 -1.95 0.77
CA ASP A 95 10.91 -3.32 0.90
C ASP A 95 9.77 -4.26 1.27
N TRP A 96 8.84 -3.83 2.12
CA TRP A 96 7.67 -4.62 2.47
C TRP A 96 6.76 -4.88 1.26
N ILE A 97 6.47 -3.85 0.45
CA ILE A 97 5.60 -4.01 -0.73
C ILE A 97 6.30 -4.80 -1.85
N ARG A 98 7.62 -4.73 -1.97
CA ARG A 98 8.40 -5.56 -2.92
C ARG A 98 8.34 -7.05 -2.63
N ASN A 99 8.13 -7.43 -1.37
CA ASN A 99 7.94 -8.83 -0.99
C ASN A 99 6.57 -9.38 -1.39
N ALA A 100 5.65 -8.51 -1.85
CA ALA A 100 4.40 -8.96 -2.42
C ALA A 100 4.65 -9.55 -3.81
N ASN A 101 4.21 -10.79 -4.01
CA ASN A 101 4.27 -11.41 -5.34
C ASN A 101 3.14 -10.85 -6.24
N PHE A 102 3.30 -9.61 -6.71
CA PHE A 102 2.32 -8.97 -7.58
C PHE A 102 2.27 -9.58 -8.99
N GLU A 103 3.34 -10.26 -9.40
CA GLU A 103 3.48 -10.84 -10.73
C GLU A 103 2.39 -11.89 -11.02
N VAL A 104 2.07 -12.72 -10.03
CA VAL A 104 1.00 -13.74 -10.13
C VAL A 104 -0.35 -13.09 -10.48
N ILE A 105 -0.67 -11.95 -9.88
CA ILE A 105 -1.94 -11.26 -10.10
C ILE A 105 -1.95 -10.61 -11.48
N ILE A 106 -0.85 -9.96 -11.87
CA ILE A 106 -0.72 -9.35 -13.19
C ILE A 106 -0.95 -10.41 -14.27
N ASN A 107 -0.34 -11.58 -14.12
CA ASN A 107 -0.53 -12.70 -15.03
C ASN A 107 -1.99 -13.18 -15.05
N GLU A 108 -2.67 -13.32 -13.91
CA GLU A 108 -4.09 -13.69 -13.88
C GLU A 108 -5.02 -12.66 -14.51
N ILE A 109 -4.76 -11.38 -14.25
CA ILE A 109 -5.50 -10.25 -14.84
C ILE A 109 -5.35 -10.31 -16.35
N ILE A 110 -4.11 -10.43 -16.83
CA ILE A 110 -3.78 -10.59 -18.25
C ILE A 110 -4.54 -11.80 -18.81
N THR A 111 -4.39 -12.99 -18.24
CA THR A 111 -5.06 -14.21 -18.73
C THR A 111 -6.58 -14.03 -18.81
N ARG A 112 -7.22 -13.42 -17.81
CA ARG A 112 -8.68 -13.19 -17.86
C ARG A 112 -9.09 -12.14 -18.89
N ILE A 113 -8.33 -11.06 -19.05
CA ILE A 113 -8.60 -10.05 -20.09
C ILE A 113 -8.43 -10.68 -21.49
N PHE A 114 -7.36 -11.45 -21.68
CA PHE A 114 -7.09 -12.14 -22.95
C PHE A 114 -8.14 -13.20 -23.25
N ASN A 115 -8.55 -14.00 -22.27
CA ASN A 115 -9.61 -14.99 -22.44
C ASN A 115 -10.97 -14.34 -22.74
N LYS A 116 -11.29 -13.19 -22.11
CA LYS A 116 -12.52 -12.44 -22.41
C LYS A 116 -12.55 -11.94 -23.86
N ARG A 117 -11.40 -11.49 -24.39
CA ARG A 117 -11.29 -11.11 -25.82
C ARG A 117 -11.53 -12.29 -26.75
N LEU A 118 -11.00 -13.48 -26.44
CA LEU A 118 -11.19 -14.67 -27.29
C LEU A 118 -12.66 -15.08 -27.37
N THR A 119 -13.40 -15.02 -26.27
CA THR A 119 -14.85 -15.29 -26.27
C THR A 119 -15.66 -14.21 -26.99
N ASP A 120 -15.27 -12.94 -26.92
CA ASP A 120 -16.00 -11.83 -27.56
C ASP A 120 -15.78 -11.77 -29.10
N THR A 121 -14.65 -12.27 -29.61
CA THR A 121 -14.40 -12.41 -31.06
C THR A 121 -14.91 -13.72 -31.68
N SER A 122 -15.53 -14.59 -30.87
CA SER A 122 -16.08 -15.89 -31.33
C SER A 122 -17.56 -15.82 -31.73
N VAL A 123 -18.10 -14.63 -32.00
CA VAL A 123 -19.47 -14.40 -32.49
C VAL A 123 -19.43 -13.74 -33.86
#